data_AF-A0A369KXE1-F1
#
_entry.id   AF-A0A369KXE1-F1
#
_cell.length_a   1.000
_cell.length_b   1.000
_cell.length_c   1.000
_cell.angle_alpha   90.00
_cell.angle_beta   90.00
_cell.angle_gamma   90.00
#
_symmetry.space_group_name_H-M   'P 1'
#
loop_
_entity.id
_entity.type
_entity.pdbx_description
1 polymer ?
#
loop_
_entity_poly.entity_id
_entity_poly.type
_entity_poly.pdbx_seq_one_letter_code
_entity_poly.pdbx_strand_id
1 'polypeptide(L)'
;MKLIEFIIPTRTFFIKITAYSFLILFCTACSTSIQKMSAPLSPFDDLYYSPNLEKWRKQVSVYNNFELQVLAAAVLVVPEMEEQYKIRLRRLQSEFAQSNPYIITSQDSISIVIDLFAKTKPFMDLTDQSLWHLTLSIDDTVIAAPHRIVAFSRNELLAPFFPLSSQWSRYYIVIFKLPYQILKGKDVKSFFSKQENTPHLPQSENRTILFSMNSGEAKLHFSWSR
;
A
#
# COMPACT_ATOMS: atom_id res chain seq x y z
N MET A 1 -64.13 26.46 -44.21
CA MET A 1 -62.78 25.87 -44.32
C MET A 1 -61.81 26.88 -43.74
N LYS A 2 -61.12 26.53 -42.65
CA LYS A 2 -60.28 27.42 -41.83
C LYS A 2 -58.93 27.66 -42.52
N LEU A 3 -58.45 28.90 -42.53
CA LEU A 3 -57.04 29.22 -42.68
C LEU A 3 -56.66 30.10 -41.49
N ILE A 4 -55.98 29.48 -40.52
CA ILE A 4 -55.41 30.13 -39.34
C ILE A 4 -54.07 30.69 -39.79
N GLU A 5 -53.96 32.02 -39.77
CA GLU A 5 -52.71 32.73 -39.99
C GLU A 5 -51.70 32.38 -38.88
N PHE A 6 -50.62 31.70 -39.27
CA PHE A 6 -49.52 31.35 -38.37
C PHE A 6 -48.45 32.44 -38.46
N ILE A 7 -48.71 33.61 -37.86
CA ILE A 7 -47.69 34.65 -37.68
C ILE A 7 -46.83 34.24 -36.48
N ILE A 8 -45.76 33.51 -36.76
CA ILE A 8 -44.72 33.24 -35.76
C ILE A 8 -44.03 34.58 -35.46
N PRO A 9 -44.00 35.07 -34.21
CA PRO A 9 -43.35 36.34 -33.89
C PRO A 9 -41.84 36.18 -34.08
N THR A 10 -41.37 36.66 -35.23
CA THR A 10 -39.97 36.63 -35.72
C THR A 10 -38.96 37.04 -34.65
N ARG A 11 -39.34 37.94 -33.75
CA ARG A 11 -38.50 38.40 -32.63
C ARG A 11 -38.13 37.30 -31.63
N THR A 12 -39.03 36.35 -31.36
CA THR A 12 -38.75 35.22 -30.44
C THR A 12 -37.88 34.15 -31.08
N PHE A 13 -37.91 34.04 -32.42
CA PHE A 13 -37.10 33.09 -33.18
C PHE A 13 -35.63 33.49 -33.19
N PHE A 14 -35.33 34.78 -33.42
CA PHE A 14 -33.96 35.29 -33.36
C PHE A 14 -33.34 35.17 -31.96
N ILE A 15 -34.11 35.44 -30.90
CA ILE A 15 -33.63 35.29 -29.51
C ILE A 15 -33.26 33.83 -29.19
N LYS A 16 -34.06 32.88 -29.66
CA LYS A 16 -33.78 31.44 -29.49
C LYS A 16 -32.52 31.01 -30.23
N ILE A 17 -32.29 31.52 -31.44
CA ILE A 17 -31.08 31.20 -32.23
C ILE A 17 -29.83 31.74 -31.54
N THR A 18 -29.86 33.00 -31.05
CA THR A 18 -28.72 33.57 -30.33
C THR A 18 -28.46 32.86 -29.00
N ALA A 19 -29.50 32.40 -28.30
CA ALA A 19 -29.33 31.62 -27.08
C ALA A 19 -28.70 30.25 -27.35
N TYR A 20 -29.11 29.57 -28.43
CA TYR A 20 -28.51 28.29 -28.84
C TYR A 20 -27.06 28.44 -29.29
N SER A 21 -26.70 29.49 -30.04
CA SER A 21 -25.31 29.70 -30.45
C SER A 21 -24.39 29.99 -29.26
N PHE A 22 -24.89 30.72 -28.26
CA PHE A 22 -24.15 30.98 -27.02
C PHE A 22 -23.94 29.70 -26.21
N LEU A 23 -24.96 28.83 -26.11
CA LEU A 23 -24.85 27.53 -25.43
C LEU A 23 -23.81 26.63 -26.11
N ILE A 24 -23.78 26.59 -27.45
CA ILE A 24 -22.79 25.81 -28.21
C ILE A 24 -21.37 26.34 -28.00
N LEU A 25 -21.19 27.67 -27.98
CA LEU A 25 -19.90 28.31 -27.68
C LEU A 25 -19.41 28.04 -26.25
N PHE A 26 -20.32 27.94 -25.28
CA PHE A 26 -19.96 27.54 -23.91
C PHE A 26 -19.63 26.04 -23.80
N CYS A 27 -20.21 25.18 -24.64
CA CYS A 27 -19.90 23.75 -24.66
C CYS A 27 -18.53 23.43 -25.30
N THR A 28 -18.06 24.23 -26.27
CA THR A 28 -16.74 23.99 -26.90
C THR A 28 -15.56 24.49 -26.05
N ALA A 29 -15.79 25.37 -25.07
CA ALA A 29 -14.76 25.80 -24.11
C ALA A 29 -14.42 24.74 -23.05
N CYS A 30 -15.17 23.63 -22.98
CA CYS A 30 -14.94 22.53 -22.04
C CYS A 30 -14.16 21.35 -22.65
N SER A 31 -13.54 21.52 -23.82
CA SER A 31 -12.51 20.60 -24.30
C SER A 31 -11.15 21.03 -23.76
N THR A 32 -11.02 21.09 -22.43
CA THR A 32 -9.70 21.13 -21.80
C THR A 32 -8.96 19.87 -22.25
N SER A 33 -7.81 20.08 -22.88
CA SER A 33 -6.83 19.05 -23.21
C SER A 33 -6.70 18.11 -22.02
N ILE A 34 -7.35 16.95 -22.11
CA ILE A 34 -7.05 15.82 -21.25
C ILE A 34 -5.67 15.38 -21.76
N GLN A 35 -4.62 16.01 -21.23
CA GLN A 35 -3.32 15.36 -21.18
C GLN A 35 -3.63 13.97 -20.68
N LYS A 36 -3.35 12.96 -21.51
CA LYS A 36 -3.40 11.56 -21.10
C LYS A 36 -2.46 11.49 -19.90
N MET A 37 -3.01 11.63 -18.69
CA MET A 37 -2.34 11.20 -17.49
C MET A 37 -2.08 9.73 -17.76
N SER A 38 -0.82 9.41 -18.06
CA SER A 38 -0.36 8.03 -18.03
C SER A 38 -0.86 7.50 -16.70
N ALA A 39 -1.77 6.53 -16.74
CA ALA A 39 -2.16 5.84 -15.53
C ALA A 39 -0.86 5.44 -14.81
N PRO A 40 -0.78 5.61 -13.48
CA PRO A 40 0.41 5.24 -12.76
C PRO A 40 0.72 3.79 -13.10
N LEU A 41 1.93 3.54 -13.63
CA LEU A 41 2.42 2.19 -13.90
C LEU A 41 2.18 1.35 -12.64
N SER A 42 1.78 0.08 -12.77
CA SER A 42 1.73 -0.83 -11.63
C SER A 42 3.05 -0.77 -10.86
N PRO A 43 3.08 -0.95 -9.53
CA PRO A 43 4.34 -1.04 -8.80
C PRO A 43 5.29 -2.13 -9.36
N PHE A 44 4.75 -3.18 -9.99
CA PHE A 44 5.54 -4.20 -10.67
C PHE A 44 6.06 -3.79 -12.06
N ASP A 45 5.39 -2.86 -12.73
CA ASP A 45 5.77 -2.40 -14.08
C ASP A 45 6.82 -1.29 -14.05
N ASP A 46 7.09 -0.70 -12.88
CA ASP A 46 8.13 0.30 -12.71
C ASP A 46 9.50 -0.36 -12.54
N LEU A 47 10.31 -0.30 -13.60
CA LEU A 47 11.66 -0.86 -13.68
C LEU A 47 12.59 -0.43 -12.54
N TYR A 48 12.35 0.73 -11.92
CA TYR A 48 13.19 1.25 -10.83
C TYR A 48 12.70 0.80 -9.46
N TYR A 49 11.38 0.64 -9.31
CA TYR A 49 10.75 0.34 -8.03
C TYR A 49 10.56 -1.17 -7.80
N SER A 50 10.14 -1.89 -8.85
CA SER A 50 9.81 -3.31 -8.81
C SER A 50 10.93 -4.18 -8.23
N PRO A 51 12.22 -4.02 -8.61
CA PRO A 51 13.28 -4.88 -8.07
C PRO A 51 13.41 -4.81 -6.54
N ASN A 52 13.25 -3.61 -5.96
CA ASN A 52 13.29 -3.42 -4.51
C ASN A 52 12.02 -3.92 -3.84
N LEU A 53 10.86 -3.68 -4.44
CA LEU A 53 9.60 -4.22 -3.94
C LEU A 53 9.64 -5.74 -3.90
N GLU A 54 10.05 -6.40 -4.98
CA GLU A 54 10.10 -7.87 -5.08
C GLU A 54 11.10 -8.49 -4.10
N LYS A 55 12.24 -7.84 -3.88
CA LYS A 55 13.24 -8.25 -2.87
C LYS A 55 12.64 -8.30 -1.47
N TRP A 56 11.89 -7.27 -1.09
CA TRP A 56 11.39 -7.08 0.27
C TRP A 56 9.93 -7.53 0.47
N ARG A 57 9.22 -7.89 -0.60
CA ARG A 57 7.86 -8.45 -0.54
C ARG A 57 7.91 -9.96 -0.40
N LYS A 58 7.10 -10.49 0.51
CA LYS A 58 6.83 -11.91 0.67
C LYS A 58 5.33 -12.13 0.70
N GLN A 59 4.86 -13.20 0.10
CA GLN A 59 3.43 -13.53 0.03
C GLN A 59 3.22 -14.95 0.52
N VAL A 60 2.19 -15.13 1.33
CA VAL A 60 1.80 -16.41 1.91
C VAL A 60 0.30 -16.59 1.74
N SER A 61 -0.10 -17.81 1.39
CA SER A 61 -1.49 -18.23 1.37
C SER A 61 -1.67 -19.38 2.35
N VAL A 62 -2.58 -19.23 3.31
CA VAL A 62 -3.00 -20.32 4.19
C VAL A 62 -4.43 -20.69 3.85
N TYR A 63 -4.62 -21.97 3.54
CA TYR A 63 -5.91 -22.56 3.29
C TYR A 63 -6.16 -23.64 4.34
N ASN A 64 -7.22 -23.47 5.12
CA ASN A 64 -7.66 -24.44 6.10
C ASN A 64 -9.16 -24.67 5.93
N ASN A 65 -9.51 -25.73 5.20
CA ASN A 65 -10.87 -26.10 4.78
C ASN A 65 -11.58 -25.06 3.88
N PHE A 66 -12.82 -25.37 3.49
CA PHE A 66 -13.68 -24.46 2.70
C PHE A 66 -14.02 -23.14 3.42
N GLU A 67 -13.80 -23.10 4.73
CA GLU A 67 -14.21 -22.01 5.62
C GLU A 67 -13.08 -21.06 6.06
N LEU A 68 -11.81 -21.32 5.74
CA LEU A 68 -10.74 -20.38 6.06
C LEU A 68 -9.74 -20.31 4.92
N GLN A 69 -9.81 -19.19 4.19
CA GLN A 69 -8.82 -18.81 3.19
C GLN A 69 -8.25 -17.46 3.60
N VAL A 70 -6.96 -17.46 3.96
CA VAL A 70 -6.19 -16.28 4.29
C VAL A 70 -5.10 -16.10 3.24
N LEU A 71 -5.10 -14.94 2.59
CA LEU A 71 -4.03 -14.51 1.71
C LEU A 71 -3.39 -13.28 2.33
N ALA A 72 -2.08 -13.29 2.47
CA ALA A 72 -1.37 -12.15 3.00
C ALA A 72 -0.05 -11.93 2.26
N ALA A 73 0.32 -10.68 2.02
CA ALA A 73 1.68 -10.32 1.69
C ALA A 73 2.20 -9.29 2.69
N ALA A 74 3.50 -9.32 2.88
CA ALA A 74 4.22 -8.44 3.78
C ALA A 74 5.40 -7.83 3.02
N VAL A 75 5.59 -6.52 3.18
CA VAL A 75 6.74 -5.79 2.67
C VAL A 75 7.50 -5.23 3.85
N LEU A 76 8.73 -5.71 4.04
CA LEU A 76 9.64 -5.18 5.06
C LEU A 76 10.19 -3.83 4.60
N VAL A 77 9.84 -2.76 5.30
CA VAL A 77 10.31 -1.40 4.96
C VAL A 77 11.67 -1.16 5.59
N VAL A 78 12.71 -1.60 4.88
CA VAL A 78 14.11 -1.28 5.19
C VAL A 78 14.49 0.10 4.61
N PRO A 79 15.63 0.71 4.99
CA PRO A 79 16.02 2.03 4.48
C PRO A 79 16.06 2.13 2.95
N GLU A 80 16.54 1.09 2.26
CA GLU A 80 16.54 0.98 0.80
C GLU A 80 15.11 1.01 0.23
N MET A 81 14.19 0.25 0.82
CA MET A 81 12.78 0.21 0.39
C MET A 81 12.05 1.53 0.69
N GLU A 82 12.34 2.16 1.82
CA GLU A 82 11.82 3.48 2.20
C GLU A 82 12.23 4.55 1.18
N GLU A 83 13.49 4.53 0.75
CA GLU A 83 14.01 5.46 -0.26
C GLU A 83 13.27 5.29 -1.59
N GLN A 84 13.12 4.04 -2.06
CA GLN A 84 12.38 3.77 -3.30
C GLN A 84 10.90 4.17 -3.20
N TYR A 85 10.26 3.94 -2.06
CA TYR A 85 8.91 4.43 -1.78
C TYR A 85 8.84 5.95 -1.91
N LYS A 86 9.77 6.69 -1.30
CA LYS A 86 9.82 8.16 -1.37
C LYS A 86 10.09 8.67 -2.78
N ILE A 87 10.99 8.03 -3.53
CA ILE A 87 11.28 8.38 -4.93
C ILE A 87 10.02 8.22 -5.77
N ARG A 88 9.36 7.07 -5.69
CA ARG A 88 8.13 6.80 -6.44
C ARG A 88 6.99 7.72 -6.01
N LEU A 89 6.87 8.04 -4.72
CA LEU A 89 5.88 8.97 -4.20
C LEU A 89 6.02 10.35 -4.84
N ARG A 90 7.24 10.89 -4.92
CA ARG A 90 7.49 12.19 -5.56
C ARG A 90 7.15 12.17 -7.05
N ARG A 91 7.45 11.07 -7.74
CA ARG A 91 7.11 10.89 -9.17
C ARG A 91 5.60 10.87 -9.41
N LEU A 92 4.83 10.24 -8.52
CA LEU A 92 3.38 10.08 -8.69
C LEU A 92 2.56 11.26 -8.15
N GLN A 93 3.01 11.90 -7.06
CA GLN A 93 2.21 12.86 -6.29
C GLN A 93 2.84 14.26 -6.14
N SER A 94 3.94 14.55 -6.85
CA SER A 94 4.79 15.77 -6.80
C SER A 94 5.89 15.78 -5.75
N GLU A 95 6.87 16.67 -5.92
CA GLU A 95 8.04 16.83 -5.02
C GLU A 95 7.66 17.18 -3.58
N PHE A 96 6.49 17.78 -3.37
CA PHE A 96 5.98 18.18 -2.05
C PHE A 96 5.12 17.12 -1.36
N ALA A 97 4.94 15.95 -1.99
CA ALA A 97 4.16 14.86 -1.42
C ALA A 97 4.76 14.39 -0.09
N GLN A 98 3.95 14.43 0.97
CA GLN A 98 4.37 13.98 2.29
C GLN A 98 4.27 12.45 2.37
N SER A 99 5.40 11.81 2.67
CA SER A 99 5.42 10.37 2.97
C SER A 99 4.61 10.07 4.22
N ASN A 100 3.90 8.95 4.21
CA ASN A 100 3.17 8.52 5.39
C ASN A 100 4.14 8.29 6.57
N PRO A 101 3.92 8.91 7.74
CA PRO A 101 4.86 8.85 8.86
C PRO A 101 5.05 7.42 9.42
N TYR A 102 4.10 6.52 9.20
CA TYR A 102 4.16 5.14 9.69
C TYR A 102 4.97 4.21 8.78
N ILE A 103 5.18 4.58 7.51
CA ILE A 103 5.98 3.80 6.55
C ILE A 103 7.47 4.10 6.73
N ILE A 104 7.81 5.25 7.32
CA ILE A 104 9.19 5.70 7.47
C ILE A 104 9.85 4.97 8.65
N THR A 105 11.08 4.51 8.45
CA THR A 105 11.92 3.92 9.49
C THR A 105 12.33 5.00 10.49
N SER A 106 11.98 4.85 11.76
CA SER A 106 12.49 5.73 12.82
C SER A 106 13.91 5.29 13.24
N GLN A 107 14.50 5.99 14.20
CA GLN A 107 15.81 5.63 14.76
C GLN A 107 15.80 4.23 15.41
N ASP A 108 14.65 3.82 15.96
CA ASP A 108 14.48 2.64 16.81
C ASP A 108 13.34 1.71 16.37
N SER A 109 12.63 2.00 15.28
CA SER A 109 11.52 1.16 14.79
C SER A 109 11.69 0.72 13.35
N ILE A 110 11.20 -0.48 13.07
CA ILE A 110 10.97 -0.97 11.71
C ILE A 110 9.48 -1.06 11.42
N SER A 111 9.11 -0.83 10.16
CA SER A 111 7.74 -0.93 9.69
C SER A 111 7.59 -2.04 8.68
N ILE A 112 6.49 -2.77 8.76
CA ILE A 112 6.08 -3.78 7.79
C ILE A 112 4.70 -3.40 7.27
N VAL A 113 4.60 -3.27 5.96
CA VAL A 113 3.31 -3.07 5.28
C VAL A 113 2.75 -4.44 4.96
N ILE A 114 1.55 -4.72 5.45
CA ILE A 114 0.87 -6.00 5.28
C ILE A 114 -0.40 -5.73 4.49
N ASP A 115 -0.64 -6.52 3.45
CA ASP A 115 -1.98 -6.68 2.91
C ASP A 115 -2.54 -8.01 3.41
N LEU A 116 -3.76 -7.98 3.94
CA LEU A 116 -4.42 -9.18 4.46
C LEU A 116 -5.80 -9.29 3.85
N PHE A 117 -6.07 -10.44 3.26
CA PHE A 117 -7.37 -10.88 2.81
C PHE A 117 -7.79 -12.13 3.58
N ALA A 118 -8.99 -12.10 4.15
CA ALA A 118 -9.64 -13.24 4.76
C ALA A 118 -11.02 -13.40 4.13
N LYS A 119 -11.26 -14.51 3.44
CA LYS A 119 -12.51 -14.71 2.67
C LYS A 119 -13.74 -14.85 3.59
N THR A 120 -13.56 -15.41 4.77
CA THR A 120 -14.67 -16.06 5.49
C THR A 120 -15.18 -15.27 6.69
N LYS A 121 -14.45 -14.25 7.13
CA LYS A 121 -14.94 -13.30 8.15
C LYS A 121 -14.45 -11.89 7.84
N PRO A 122 -15.35 -10.91 7.59
CA PRO A 122 -14.98 -9.50 7.46
C PRO A 122 -14.42 -8.88 8.76
N PHE A 123 -14.39 -9.67 9.84
CA PHE A 123 -13.95 -9.32 11.20
C PHE A 123 -12.56 -9.87 11.57
N MET A 124 -11.84 -10.53 10.66
CA MET A 124 -10.43 -10.87 10.90
C MET A 124 -9.54 -9.63 10.69
N ASP A 125 -9.69 -8.67 11.60
CA ASP A 125 -8.91 -7.45 11.62
C ASP A 125 -7.57 -7.73 12.31
N LEU A 126 -6.46 -7.33 11.68
CA LEU A 126 -5.12 -7.54 12.23
C LEU A 126 -4.87 -6.69 13.49
N THR A 127 -5.68 -5.64 13.70
CA THR A 127 -5.64 -4.84 14.93
C THR A 127 -6.23 -5.57 16.14
N ASP A 128 -6.99 -6.64 15.93
CA ASP A 128 -7.57 -7.44 17.01
C ASP A 128 -6.52 -8.40 17.61
N GLN A 129 -5.89 -7.95 18.69
CA GLN A 129 -4.89 -8.73 19.44
C GLN A 129 -5.48 -9.94 20.19
N SER A 130 -6.81 -10.00 20.35
CA SER A 130 -7.49 -11.18 20.89
C SER A 130 -7.60 -12.31 19.87
N LEU A 131 -7.43 -11.99 18.59
CA LEU A 131 -7.40 -12.95 17.49
C LEU A 131 -5.99 -13.25 17.01
N TRP A 132 -5.13 -12.22 16.92
CA TRP A 132 -3.80 -12.34 16.32
C TRP A 132 -2.67 -12.08 17.31
N HIS A 133 -1.67 -12.94 17.26
CA HIS A 133 -0.37 -12.74 17.87
C HIS A 133 0.69 -12.53 16.79
N LEU A 134 1.38 -11.40 16.88
CA LEU A 134 2.39 -10.97 15.92
C LEU A 134 3.74 -10.91 16.62
N THR A 135 4.69 -11.70 16.14
CA THR A 135 6.06 -11.70 16.65
C THR A 135 7.04 -11.41 15.52
N LEU A 136 8.11 -10.72 15.87
CA LEU A 136 9.23 -10.41 14.98
C LEU A 136 10.49 -11.03 15.58
N SER A 137 11.17 -11.89 14.83
CA SER A 137 12.46 -12.47 15.19
C SER A 137 13.56 -11.84 14.33
N ILE A 138 14.62 -11.36 14.97
CA ILE A 138 15.81 -10.80 14.32
C ILE A 138 17.04 -11.33 15.07
N ASP A 139 17.96 -12.00 14.36
CA ASP A 139 19.22 -12.51 14.91
C ASP A 139 19.01 -13.19 16.30
N ASP A 140 18.12 -14.18 16.35
CA ASP A 140 17.70 -14.95 17.53
C ASP A 140 16.95 -14.18 18.65
N THR A 141 16.75 -12.87 18.49
CA THR A 141 15.96 -12.05 19.41
C THR A 141 14.51 -11.96 18.97
N VAL A 142 13.59 -12.40 19.83
CA VAL A 142 12.15 -12.34 19.57
C VAL A 142 11.53 -11.10 20.22
N ILE A 143 10.88 -10.29 19.40
CA ILE A 143 10.02 -9.18 19.82
C ILE A 143 8.58 -9.70 19.78
N ALA A 144 8.03 -9.92 20.97
CA ALA A 144 6.78 -10.66 21.14
C ALA A 144 5.51 -9.92 20.69
N ALA A 145 5.57 -8.60 20.53
CA ALA A 145 4.43 -7.80 20.10
C ALA A 145 4.86 -6.55 19.32
N PRO A 146 4.09 -6.12 18.32
CA PRO A 146 4.32 -4.84 17.66
C PRO A 146 4.04 -3.70 18.62
N HIS A 147 4.79 -2.60 18.46
CA HIS A 147 4.53 -1.36 19.17
C HIS A 147 3.18 -0.75 18.74
N ARG A 148 2.85 -0.86 17.44
CA ARG A 148 1.60 -0.34 16.88
C ARG A 148 1.18 -1.10 15.63
N ILE A 149 -0.13 -1.25 15.45
CA ILE A 149 -0.73 -1.70 14.19
C ILE A 149 -1.67 -0.59 13.73
N VAL A 150 -1.49 -0.10 12.50
CA VAL A 150 -2.32 0.94 11.88
C VAL A 150 -3.09 0.34 10.72
N ALA A 151 -4.39 0.17 10.86
CA ALA A 151 -5.26 -0.20 9.76
C ALA A 151 -5.43 0.98 8.79
N PHE A 152 -5.32 0.71 7.50
CA PHE A 152 -5.50 1.70 6.45
C PHE A 152 -6.87 1.52 5.79
N SER A 153 -7.73 2.54 5.94
CA SER A 153 -9.09 2.51 5.40
C SER A 153 -9.15 2.77 3.89
N ARG A 154 -8.17 3.52 3.36
CA ARG A 154 -8.09 3.93 1.95
C ARG A 154 -6.96 3.19 1.23
N ASN A 155 -7.29 2.00 0.74
CA ASN A 155 -6.34 1.15 0.03
C ASN A 155 -5.74 1.83 -1.21
N GLU A 156 -6.52 2.68 -1.88
CA GLU A 156 -6.13 3.43 -3.06
C GLU A 156 -4.91 4.34 -2.85
N LEU A 157 -4.64 4.75 -1.60
CA LEU A 157 -3.46 5.57 -1.28
C LEU A 157 -2.16 4.77 -1.25
N LEU A 158 -2.25 3.47 -0.93
CA LEU A 158 -1.09 2.58 -0.82
C LEU A 158 -0.93 1.64 -2.01
N ALA A 159 -2.02 1.34 -2.73
CA ALA A 159 -2.03 0.47 -3.91
C ALA A 159 -0.99 0.84 -5.00
N PRO A 160 -0.67 2.13 -5.25
CA PRO A 160 0.38 2.49 -6.23
C PRO A 160 1.80 2.07 -5.81
N PHE A 161 2.01 1.74 -4.53
CA PHE A 161 3.30 1.40 -3.94
C PHE A 161 3.36 -0.07 -3.53
N PHE A 162 2.32 -0.57 -2.88
CA PHE A 162 2.27 -1.94 -2.39
C PHE A 162 1.13 -2.64 -3.12
N PRO A 163 1.35 -3.72 -3.86
CA PRO A 163 0.28 -4.40 -4.59
C PRO A 163 -0.60 -5.23 -3.66
N LEU A 164 -1.91 -5.15 -3.86
CA LEU A 164 -2.89 -5.98 -3.14
C LEU A 164 -2.85 -7.43 -3.66
N SER A 165 -2.94 -8.40 -2.76
CA SER A 165 -3.17 -9.81 -3.08
C SER A 165 -4.62 -10.08 -3.51
N SER A 166 -5.54 -9.18 -3.19
CA SER A 166 -6.97 -9.26 -3.50
C SER A 166 -7.60 -7.87 -3.45
N GLN A 167 -8.61 -7.60 -4.28
CA GLN A 167 -9.37 -6.34 -4.22
C GLN A 167 -10.08 -6.10 -2.87
N TRP A 168 -10.28 -7.18 -2.10
CA TRP A 168 -10.86 -7.13 -0.75
C TRP A 168 -9.80 -7.19 0.36
N SER A 169 -8.51 -7.19 0.03
CA SER A 169 -7.44 -7.07 1.01
C SER A 169 -7.56 -5.72 1.75
N ARG A 170 -7.11 -5.68 3.00
CA ARG A 170 -6.90 -4.43 3.75
C ARG A 170 -5.42 -4.24 4.03
N TYR A 171 -4.95 -3.00 3.99
CA TYR A 171 -3.59 -2.70 4.44
C TYR A 171 -3.52 -2.49 5.95
N TYR A 172 -2.43 -2.97 6.50
CA TYR A 172 -2.00 -2.71 7.86
C TYR A 172 -0.54 -2.29 7.83
N ILE A 173 -0.19 -1.28 8.61
CA ILE A 173 1.20 -0.93 8.89
C ILE A 173 1.50 -1.41 10.30
N VAL A 174 2.39 -2.40 10.40
CA VAL A 174 2.83 -2.97 11.67
C VAL A 174 4.19 -2.39 12.01
N ILE A 175 4.29 -1.74 13.16
CA ILE A 175 5.49 -1.04 13.62
C ILE A 175 6.05 -1.81 14.81
N PHE A 176 7.29 -2.28 14.70
CA PHE A 176 8.03 -2.89 15.80
C PHE A 176 9.11 -1.93 16.29
N LYS A 177 9.13 -1.69 17.61
CA LYS A 177 10.23 -0.99 18.25
C LYS A 177 11.33 -2.00 18.57
N LEU A 178 12.53 -1.78 18.05
CA LEU A 178 13.68 -2.62 18.29
C LEU A 178 14.31 -2.27 19.65
N PRO A 179 14.54 -3.27 20.52
CA PRO A 179 15.20 -3.05 21.79
C PRO A 179 16.67 -2.68 21.59
N TYR A 180 17.23 -1.92 22.53
CA TYR A 180 18.62 -1.44 22.49
C TYR A 180 19.65 -2.56 22.27
N GLN A 181 19.36 -3.76 22.79
CA GLN A 181 20.19 -4.95 22.67
C GLN A 181 20.40 -5.38 21.21
N ILE A 182 19.36 -5.31 20.37
CA ILE A 182 19.45 -5.62 18.93
C ILE A 182 20.22 -4.52 18.21
N LEU A 183 19.94 -3.28 18.57
CA LEU A 183 20.53 -2.09 17.96
C LEU A 183 22.01 -1.89 18.32
N LYS A 184 22.49 -2.49 19.41
CA LYS A 184 23.86 -2.31 19.95
C LYS A 184 24.24 -0.83 20.07
N GLY A 185 23.26 0.02 20.44
CA GLY A 185 23.42 1.47 20.54
C GLY A 185 23.55 2.23 19.22
N LYS A 186 23.22 1.62 18.09
CA LYS A 186 23.21 2.27 16.77
C LYS A 186 21.79 2.40 16.22
N ASP A 187 21.62 3.26 15.23
CA ASP A 187 20.32 3.47 14.58
C ASP A 187 19.89 2.23 13.80
N VAL A 188 18.57 2.00 13.71
CA VAL A 188 17.99 0.96 12.85
C VAL A 188 18.55 1.02 11.43
N LYS A 189 18.75 2.22 10.87
CA LYS A 189 19.33 2.38 9.52
C LYS A 189 20.72 1.74 9.40
N SER A 190 21.53 1.85 10.45
CA SER A 190 22.87 1.27 10.51
C SER A 190 22.88 -0.26 10.58
N PHE A 191 21.77 -0.86 11.08
CA PHE A 191 21.59 -2.31 11.12
C PHE A 191 21.46 -2.93 9.71
N PHE A 192 21.00 -2.13 8.74
CA PHE A 192 20.78 -2.55 7.35
C PHE A 192 21.91 -2.16 6.39
N SER A 193 22.79 -1.22 6.73
CA SER A 193 23.74 -0.59 5.80
C SER A 193 25.14 -1.23 5.69
N LYS A 194 25.22 -2.58 5.75
CA LYS A 194 26.43 -3.44 5.62
C LYS A 194 27.31 -3.60 6.85
N GLN A 195 27.61 -4.87 7.14
CA GLN A 195 28.94 -5.30 7.58
C GLN A 195 29.37 -6.42 6.63
N GLU A 196 30.21 -6.08 5.66
CA GLU A 196 31.00 -7.03 4.87
C GLU A 196 31.98 -7.76 5.81
N ASN A 197 32.25 -9.03 5.51
CA ASN A 197 33.26 -9.91 6.11
C ASN A 197 32.85 -10.63 7.41
N THR A 198 32.01 -11.64 7.29
CA THR A 198 32.18 -12.85 8.12
C THR A 198 31.75 -14.07 7.31
N PRO A 199 32.65 -15.03 7.04
CA PRO A 199 32.27 -16.28 6.38
C PRO A 199 31.56 -17.15 7.41
N HIS A 200 30.25 -17.03 7.52
CA HIS A 200 29.44 -17.98 8.27
C HIS A 200 28.56 -18.79 7.31
N LEU A 201 28.58 -20.10 7.55
CA LEU A 201 27.70 -21.15 7.07
C LEU A 201 26.23 -20.67 6.88
N PRO A 202 25.43 -21.33 6.02
CA PRO A 202 24.08 -20.87 5.69
C PRO A 202 23.22 -20.78 6.96
N GLN A 203 23.13 -19.58 7.53
CA GLN A 203 22.23 -19.28 8.62
C GLN A 203 20.84 -19.09 8.01
N SER A 204 19.90 -19.89 8.51
CA SER A 204 18.48 -19.79 8.23
C SER A 204 18.00 -18.36 8.49
N GLU A 205 17.37 -17.74 7.48
CA GLU A 205 16.38 -16.67 7.62
C GLU A 205 16.57 -15.71 8.82
N ASN A 206 17.55 -14.80 8.74
CA ASN A 206 17.93 -13.91 9.84
C ASN A 206 16.84 -12.91 10.30
N ARG A 207 15.74 -12.78 9.55
CA ARG A 207 14.62 -11.89 9.86
C ARG A 207 13.31 -12.59 9.52
N THR A 208 12.51 -12.84 10.53
CA THR A 208 11.27 -13.59 10.39
C THR A 208 10.14 -12.89 11.13
N ILE A 209 8.98 -12.81 10.51
CA ILE A 209 7.75 -12.37 11.15
C ILE A 209 6.78 -13.53 11.13
N LEU A 210 6.26 -13.84 12.31
CA LEU A 210 5.23 -14.84 12.49
C LEU A 210 3.94 -14.16 12.90
N PHE A 211 2.90 -14.39 12.12
CA PHE A 211 1.52 -14.07 12.47
C PHE A 211 0.84 -15.37 12.83
N SER A 212 0.37 -15.51 14.05
CA SER A 212 -0.38 -16.70 14.47
C SER A 212 -1.74 -16.27 15.02
N MET A 213 -2.79 -16.96 14.59
CA MET A 213 -4.07 -16.83 15.28
C MET A 213 -4.00 -17.50 16.66
N ASN A 214 -4.73 -16.95 17.64
CA ASN A 214 -4.77 -17.48 19.01
C ASN A 214 -5.40 -18.88 19.05
N SER A 215 -6.30 -19.20 18.11
CA SER A 215 -6.85 -20.53 17.89
C SER A 215 -5.83 -21.54 17.33
N GLY A 216 -4.68 -21.08 16.84
CA GLY A 216 -3.68 -21.89 16.16
C GLY A 216 -4.07 -22.31 14.73
N GLU A 217 -5.26 -21.91 14.24
CA GLU A 217 -5.84 -22.35 12.97
C GLU A 217 -5.12 -21.81 11.74
N ALA A 218 -4.41 -20.69 11.88
CA ALA A 218 -3.58 -20.11 10.84
C ALA A 218 -2.27 -19.56 11.42
N LYS A 219 -1.19 -19.83 10.70
CA LYS A 219 0.14 -19.25 10.94
C LYS A 219 0.70 -18.75 9.61
N LEU A 220 0.98 -17.45 9.51
CA LEU A 220 1.63 -16.82 8.37
C LEU A 220 3.08 -16.54 8.75
N HIS A 221 4.01 -17.06 7.96
CA HIS A 221 5.43 -16.95 8.22
C HIS A 221 6.09 -16.22 7.07
N PHE A 222 6.71 -15.08 7.36
CA PHE A 222 7.42 -14.28 6.37
C PHE A 222 8.88 -14.18 6.78
N SER A 223 9.78 -14.55 5.88
CA SER A 223 11.21 -14.58 6.14
C SER A 223 11.99 -13.83 5.07
N TRP A 224 13.05 -13.16 5.50
CA TRP A 224 13.95 -12.42 4.63
C TRP A 224 15.40 -12.81 4.92
N SER A 225 16.15 -13.11 3.86
CA SER A 225 17.60 -13.23 3.90
C SER A 225 18.26 -11.86 3.93
N ARG A 226 19.48 -11.79 4.48
CA ARG A 226 20.27 -10.57 4.51
C ARG A 226 20.85 -10.22 3.14
#